data_AF-A0A8J2I5A3-F1
#
_entry.id   AF-A0A8J2I5A3-F1
#
_cell.length_a   1.000
_cell.length_b   1.000
_cell.length_c   1.000
_cell.angle_alpha   90.00
_cell.angle_beta   90.00
_cell.angle_gamma   90.00
#
_symmetry.space_group_name_H-M   'P 1'
#
loop_
_entity.id
_entity.type
_entity.pdbx_description
1 polymer ?
#
loop_
_entity_poly.entity_id
_entity_poly.type
_entity_poly.pdbx_seq_one_letter_code
_entity_poly.pdbx_strand_id
1 'polypeptide(L)'
;MSAPDSIINYWSTLRHLTTSDTHFFKSGINFASLTSLDLKTIFIGTILRLNGPGCLQGAENLQDLALTVSIQFADRLLIEKAEIQLGDLFEALGCVQLQSLKILLINDGYHIGDDLNTQLEAGYFMDQLNYMQDALETLSITLETTDDDSELEWLLDMVTSPKNSLNHFTTMKHLVLPQAFILATGSAPWTSKSCQPKDLPPRLETLEIFYPGEEVEDWVAGFVTENTDEASSFVALNEITLTCRDEVGTPASHFFTEVDKIWWELATNQGINTYTFCQIQEHRSNLAELWYEESLATADSEEEQDEEEGERNDETDGDGAGDDDEMFGIPF
;
A
#
# COMPACT_ATOMS: atom_id res chain seq x y z
N MET A 1 -34.66 22.69 14.39
CA MET A 1 -35.62 23.16 13.38
C MET A 1 -35.70 22.06 12.33
N SER A 2 -36.90 21.61 11.95
CA SER A 2 -37.05 20.61 10.87
C SER A 2 -36.89 21.28 9.51
N ALA A 3 -36.36 20.54 8.53
CA ALA A 3 -36.28 21.02 7.16
C ALA A 3 -37.69 21.28 6.56
N PRO A 4 -37.86 22.21 5.60
CA PRO A 4 -39.13 22.38 4.89
C PRO A 4 -39.58 21.11 4.16
N ASP A 5 -40.89 20.82 4.16
CA ASP A 5 -41.47 19.60 3.55
C ASP A 5 -41.11 19.43 2.07
N SER A 6 -40.95 20.53 1.33
CA SER A 6 -40.50 20.49 -0.06
C SER A 6 -39.09 19.90 -0.17
N ILE A 7 -38.19 20.25 0.74
CA ILE A 7 -36.82 19.72 0.77
C ILE A 7 -36.83 18.24 1.17
N ILE A 8 -37.59 17.88 2.21
CA ILE A 8 -37.71 16.48 2.68
C ILE A 8 -38.19 15.56 1.54
N ASN A 9 -39.23 15.97 0.80
CA ASN A 9 -39.78 15.16 -0.28
C ASN A 9 -38.80 14.99 -1.45
N TYR A 10 -38.11 16.06 -1.88
CA TYR A 10 -37.12 15.94 -2.94
C TYR A 10 -35.91 15.08 -2.51
N TRP A 11 -35.47 15.23 -1.26
CA TRP A 11 -34.27 14.58 -0.75
C TRP A 11 -34.48 13.10 -0.44
N SER A 12 -35.72 12.66 -0.22
CA SER A 12 -36.05 11.23 -0.08
C SER A 12 -35.65 10.39 -1.31
N THR A 13 -35.50 11.02 -2.48
CA THR A 13 -35.09 10.40 -3.75
C THR A 13 -33.61 10.57 -4.07
N LEU A 14 -32.87 11.28 -3.21
CA LEU A 14 -31.46 11.56 -3.41
C LEU A 14 -30.64 10.26 -3.30
N ARG A 15 -29.83 9.98 -4.33
CA ARG A 15 -28.96 8.80 -4.37
C ARG A 15 -27.51 9.09 -4.03
N HIS A 16 -27.07 10.30 -4.34
CA HIS A 16 -25.70 10.77 -4.15
C HIS A 16 -25.73 12.07 -3.36
N LEU A 17 -24.95 12.16 -2.29
CA LEU A 17 -24.80 13.37 -1.49
C LEU A 17 -23.32 13.64 -1.24
N THR A 18 -22.87 14.84 -1.60
CA THR A 18 -21.57 15.36 -1.18
C THR A 18 -21.79 16.51 -0.22
N THR A 19 -21.19 16.46 0.97
CA THR A 19 -21.31 17.55 1.96
C THR A 19 -20.11 17.60 2.88
N SER A 20 -19.71 18.81 3.27
CA SER A 20 -18.80 19.05 4.41
C SER A 20 -19.56 19.36 5.70
N ASP A 21 -20.85 19.68 5.59
CA ASP A 21 -21.68 20.05 6.72
C ASP A 21 -22.43 18.81 7.25
N THR A 22 -22.02 18.37 8.44
CA THR A 22 -22.59 17.23 9.14
C THR A 22 -23.84 17.59 9.96
N HIS A 23 -24.17 18.89 10.09
CA HIS A 23 -25.40 19.34 10.74
C HIS A 23 -26.66 18.93 9.97
N PHE A 24 -26.54 18.70 8.65
CA PHE A 24 -27.65 18.23 7.81
C PHE A 24 -28.20 16.88 8.28
N PHE A 25 -27.39 16.01 8.86
CA PHE A 25 -27.85 14.68 9.30
C PHE A 25 -28.82 14.77 10.49
N LYS A 26 -28.71 15.83 11.30
CA LYS A 26 -29.64 16.09 12.42
C LYS A 26 -30.96 16.75 12.00
N SER A 27 -31.17 17.00 10.70
CA SER A 27 -32.36 17.73 10.20
C SER A 27 -33.64 16.88 10.13
N GLY A 28 -33.56 15.58 10.41
CA GLY A 28 -34.70 14.65 10.39
C GLY A 28 -35.13 14.21 9.00
N ILE A 29 -34.26 14.37 7.99
CA ILE A 29 -34.48 13.89 6.62
C ILE A 29 -34.20 12.38 6.58
N ASN A 30 -35.11 11.62 5.97
CA ASN A 30 -34.93 10.19 5.70
C ASN A 30 -34.29 10.01 4.31
N PHE A 31 -33.09 9.43 4.29
CA PHE A 31 -32.27 9.21 3.10
C PHE A 31 -32.41 7.79 2.52
N ALA A 32 -33.61 7.22 2.52
CA ALA A 32 -33.88 5.84 2.10
C ALA A 32 -33.32 5.45 0.72
N SER A 33 -33.18 6.40 -0.22
CA SER A 33 -32.65 6.15 -1.57
C SER A 33 -31.14 6.38 -1.70
N LEU A 34 -30.47 6.82 -0.63
CA LEU A 34 -29.06 7.20 -0.67
C LEU A 34 -28.18 5.96 -0.76
N THR A 35 -27.43 5.85 -1.85
CA THR A 35 -26.49 4.76 -2.10
C THR A 35 -25.05 5.22 -2.03
N SER A 36 -24.80 6.53 -2.13
CA SER A 36 -23.46 7.11 -2.17
C SER A 36 -23.38 8.41 -1.36
N LEU A 37 -22.35 8.50 -0.52
CA LEU A 37 -22.12 9.63 0.38
C LEU A 37 -20.64 10.03 0.35
N ASP A 38 -20.38 11.30 0.15
CA ASP A 38 -19.07 11.93 0.26
C ASP A 38 -19.10 12.94 1.41
N LEU A 39 -18.42 12.60 2.51
CA LEU A 39 -18.27 13.45 3.68
C LEU A 39 -16.88 14.06 3.73
N LYS A 40 -16.84 15.38 3.60
CA LYS A 40 -15.59 16.14 3.66
C LYS A 40 -15.28 16.56 5.10
N THR A 41 -14.01 16.42 5.46
CA THR A 41 -13.38 16.95 6.67
C THR A 41 -14.00 16.42 7.96
N ILE A 42 -13.72 15.15 8.24
CA ILE A 42 -14.04 14.45 9.48
C ILE A 42 -12.86 14.58 10.45
N PHE A 43 -13.05 15.36 11.50
CA PHE A 43 -12.14 15.47 12.65
C PHE A 43 -12.84 14.99 13.92
N ILE A 44 -12.11 14.87 15.03
CA ILE A 44 -12.62 14.40 16.33
C ILE A 44 -13.92 15.15 16.73
N GLY A 45 -13.95 16.47 16.55
CA GLY A 45 -15.11 17.30 16.82
C GLY A 45 -16.32 17.02 15.94
N THR A 46 -16.15 16.44 14.75
CA THR A 46 -17.23 15.98 13.89
C THR A 46 -17.89 14.72 14.45
N ILE A 47 -17.10 13.75 14.91
CA ILE A 47 -17.63 12.52 15.51
C ILE A 47 -18.42 12.82 16.79
N LEU A 48 -17.89 13.69 17.66
CA LEU A 48 -18.62 14.17 18.85
C LEU A 48 -20.00 14.75 18.51
N ARG A 49 -20.13 15.41 17.36
CA ARG A 49 -21.41 15.93 16.90
C ARG A 49 -22.29 14.83 16.36
N LEU A 50 -21.74 13.81 15.71
CA LEU A 50 -22.49 12.71 15.11
C LEU A 50 -22.81 11.56 16.08
N ASN A 51 -22.32 11.62 17.33
CA ASN A 51 -22.57 10.59 18.33
C ASN A 51 -24.07 10.33 18.57
N GLY A 52 -24.49 9.13 18.16
CA GLY A 52 -25.81 8.56 18.35
C GLY A 52 -26.16 7.58 17.22
N PRO A 53 -26.71 6.39 17.51
CA PRO A 53 -27.15 5.48 16.45
C PRO A 53 -28.26 6.13 15.59
N GLY A 54 -28.16 5.97 14.27
CA GLY A 54 -29.19 6.44 13.33
C GLY A 54 -29.25 7.96 13.15
N CYS A 55 -28.11 8.65 13.33
CA CYS A 55 -27.98 10.07 13.00
C CYS A 55 -28.25 10.36 11.51
N LEU A 56 -28.12 9.35 10.65
CA LEU A 56 -28.57 9.35 9.26
C LEU A 56 -29.70 8.31 9.10
N GLN A 57 -30.94 8.72 9.38
CA GLN A 57 -32.08 7.83 9.18
C GLN A 57 -32.22 7.49 7.69
N GLY A 58 -32.23 6.19 7.36
CA GLY A 58 -32.43 5.69 5.99
C GLY A 58 -31.16 5.48 5.15
N ALA A 59 -29.97 5.73 5.68
CA ALA A 59 -28.71 5.46 4.96
C ALA A 59 -28.28 3.98 5.00
N GLU A 60 -29.15 3.07 5.43
CA GLU A 60 -28.91 1.62 5.50
C GLU A 60 -28.60 0.99 4.13
N ASN A 61 -28.95 1.69 3.05
CA ASN A 61 -28.70 1.29 1.65
C ASN A 61 -27.40 1.88 1.09
N LEU A 62 -26.57 2.51 1.92
CA LEU A 62 -25.30 3.09 1.50
C LEU A 62 -24.34 1.99 1.05
N GLN A 63 -23.88 2.10 -0.20
CA GLN A 63 -22.94 1.18 -0.84
C GLN A 63 -21.57 1.83 -1.04
N ASP A 64 -21.55 3.13 -1.29
CA ASP A 64 -20.33 3.92 -1.53
C ASP A 64 -20.17 5.03 -0.49
N LEU A 65 -19.01 5.06 0.17
CA LEU A 65 -18.66 6.10 1.13
C LEU A 65 -17.28 6.65 0.79
N ALA A 66 -17.21 7.96 0.58
CA ALA A 66 -15.96 8.70 0.51
C ALA A 66 -15.86 9.60 1.75
N LEU A 67 -14.70 9.55 2.42
CA LEU A 67 -14.41 10.35 3.60
C LEU A 67 -13.10 11.09 3.40
N THR A 68 -13.07 12.37 3.75
CA THR A 68 -11.82 13.07 4.04
C THR A 68 -11.65 13.12 5.55
N VAL A 69 -10.64 12.44 6.10
CA VAL A 69 -10.50 12.14 7.53
C VAL A 69 -9.19 12.70 8.07
N SER A 70 -9.20 13.34 9.23
CA SER A 70 -7.98 13.77 9.90
C SER A 70 -7.12 12.57 10.29
N ILE A 71 -5.82 12.65 10.04
CA ILE A 71 -4.85 11.62 10.40
C ILE A 71 -4.79 11.34 11.92
N GLN A 72 -5.30 12.27 12.74
CA GLN A 72 -5.42 12.13 14.19
C GLN A 72 -6.14 10.86 14.64
N PHE A 73 -7.02 10.28 13.81
CA PHE A 73 -7.67 9.01 14.11
C PHE A 73 -6.72 7.81 14.19
N ALA A 74 -5.47 7.96 13.71
CA ALA A 74 -4.40 6.99 13.90
C ALA A 74 -3.60 7.23 15.20
N ASP A 75 -3.70 8.39 15.86
CA ASP A 75 -3.09 8.60 17.18
C ASP A 75 -3.95 7.95 18.26
N ARG A 76 -3.60 6.70 18.59
CA ARG A 76 -4.32 5.90 19.57
C ARG A 76 -4.48 6.59 20.92
N LEU A 77 -3.43 7.22 21.44
CA LEU A 77 -3.46 7.82 22.78
C LEU A 77 -4.39 9.04 22.83
N LEU A 78 -4.37 9.86 21.78
CA LEU A 78 -5.30 10.99 21.65
C LEU A 78 -6.74 10.51 21.56
N ILE A 79 -7.00 9.50 20.73
CA ILE A 79 -8.34 8.99 20.47
C ILE A 79 -8.93 8.27 21.69
N GLU A 80 -8.13 7.45 22.38
CA GLU A 80 -8.53 6.83 23.66
C GLU A 80 -8.83 7.88 24.73
N LYS A 81 -8.00 8.93 24.84
CA LYS A 81 -8.23 10.04 25.79
C LYS A 81 -9.46 10.86 25.46
N ALA A 82 -9.78 10.99 24.17
CA ALA A 82 -10.97 11.71 23.72
C ALA A 82 -12.25 10.87 23.84
N GLU A 83 -12.13 9.56 24.13
CA GLU A 83 -13.24 8.60 24.25
C GLU A 83 -14.16 8.58 23.02
N ILE A 84 -13.55 8.64 21.83
CA ILE A 84 -14.23 8.70 20.54
C ILE A 84 -13.56 7.71 19.61
N GLN A 85 -14.28 7.07 18.69
CA GLN A 85 -13.69 6.24 17.64
C GLN A 85 -14.23 6.62 16.27
N LEU A 86 -13.40 6.48 15.22
CA LEU A 86 -13.89 6.56 13.84
C LEU A 86 -14.91 5.44 13.57
N GLY A 87 -14.75 4.28 14.23
CA GLY A 87 -15.72 3.17 14.21
C GLY A 87 -17.15 3.61 14.50
N ASP A 88 -17.32 4.52 15.47
CA ASP A 88 -18.63 5.06 15.88
C ASP A 88 -19.33 5.78 14.73
N LEU A 89 -18.57 6.37 13.78
CA LEU A 89 -19.14 6.96 12.57
C LEU A 89 -19.83 5.91 11.71
N PHE A 90 -19.16 4.80 11.44
CA PHE A 90 -19.69 3.74 10.57
C PHE A 90 -20.92 3.08 11.19
N GLU A 91 -20.92 2.90 12.52
CA GLU A 91 -22.10 2.44 13.25
C GLU A 91 -23.24 3.47 13.18
N ALA A 92 -22.95 4.76 13.40
CA ALA A 92 -23.95 5.84 13.35
C ALA A 92 -24.57 6.02 11.96
N LEU A 93 -23.80 5.77 10.90
CA LEU A 93 -24.23 5.79 9.50
C LEU A 93 -25.01 4.51 9.11
N GLY A 94 -24.89 3.42 9.87
CA GLY A 94 -25.54 2.15 9.54
C GLY A 94 -24.95 1.47 8.30
N CYS A 95 -23.64 1.61 8.07
CA CYS A 95 -22.90 1.15 6.88
C CYS A 95 -22.76 -0.39 6.76
N VAL A 96 -23.79 -1.17 7.07
CA VAL A 96 -23.73 -2.65 7.07
C VAL A 96 -23.69 -3.27 5.67
N GLN A 97 -24.04 -2.50 4.63
CA GLN A 97 -24.01 -2.93 3.23
C GLN A 97 -22.93 -2.19 2.41
N LEU A 98 -21.98 -1.53 3.08
CA LEU A 98 -20.99 -0.71 2.39
C LEU A 98 -20.03 -1.60 1.60
N GLN A 99 -20.00 -1.40 0.28
CA GLN A 99 -19.17 -2.15 -0.65
C GLN A 99 -17.88 -1.42 -1.00
N SER A 100 -17.91 -0.09 -1.04
CA SER A 100 -16.76 0.74 -1.40
C SER A 100 -16.52 1.84 -0.38
N LEU A 101 -15.32 1.86 0.19
CA LEU A 101 -14.85 2.89 1.10
C LEU A 101 -13.61 3.57 0.53
N LYS A 102 -13.66 4.90 0.39
CA LYS A 102 -12.52 5.74 0.04
C LYS A 102 -12.23 6.69 1.19
N ILE A 103 -11.01 6.69 1.69
CA ILE A 103 -10.53 7.54 2.78
C ILE A 103 -9.36 8.34 2.25
N LEU A 104 -9.51 9.66 2.22
CA LEU A 104 -8.40 10.60 2.07
C LEU A 104 -8.00 11.08 3.46
N LEU A 105 -6.81 10.68 3.91
CA LEU A 105 -6.22 11.12 5.16
C LEU A 105 -5.57 12.49 4.97
N ILE A 106 -5.99 13.46 5.77
CA ILE A 106 -5.46 14.84 5.75
C ILE A 106 -4.75 15.14 7.05
N ASN A 107 -3.73 16.00 6.97
CA ASN A 107 -3.19 16.65 8.15
C ASN A 107 -3.89 18.00 8.35
N ASP A 108 -4.81 18.07 9.30
CA ASP A 108 -5.61 19.27 9.57
C ASP A 108 -4.91 20.27 10.50
N GLY A 109 -3.58 20.33 10.46
CA GLY A 109 -2.73 21.14 11.33
C GLY A 109 -2.29 20.43 12.62
N TYR A 110 -2.17 19.11 12.56
CA TYR A 110 -1.77 18.26 13.67
C TYR A 110 -0.23 18.24 13.83
N HIS A 111 0.26 18.91 14.89
CA HIS A 111 1.60 18.81 15.49
C HIS A 111 2.80 18.58 14.55
N ILE A 112 2.91 19.31 13.44
CA ILE A 112 4.14 19.31 12.65
C ILE A 112 5.24 19.97 13.48
N GLY A 113 6.22 19.18 13.93
CA GLY A 113 7.42 19.69 14.62
C GLY A 113 7.26 20.06 16.10
N ASP A 114 6.14 19.71 16.75
CA ASP A 114 6.08 19.73 18.22
C ASP A 114 6.81 18.48 18.75
N ASP A 115 7.63 18.64 19.79
CA ASP A 115 8.45 17.59 20.47
C ASP A 115 7.62 16.44 21.12
N LEU A 116 6.37 16.24 20.71
CA LEU A 116 5.53 15.13 21.09
C LEU A 116 5.96 13.90 20.29
N ASN A 117 6.10 12.75 20.96
CA ASN A 117 6.32 11.44 20.34
C ASN A 117 5.05 11.00 19.57
N THR A 118 4.63 11.79 18.59
CA THR A 118 3.48 11.53 17.76
C THR A 118 3.73 10.22 17.02
N GLN A 119 2.90 9.22 17.31
CA GLN A 119 2.94 7.92 16.64
C GLN A 119 1.54 7.67 16.09
N LEU A 120 1.47 7.55 14.77
CA LEU A 120 0.23 7.27 14.06
C LEU A 120 0.16 5.76 13.86
N GLU A 121 -0.62 5.07 14.68
CA GLU A 121 -0.77 3.62 14.65
C GLU A 121 -1.70 3.21 13.49
N ALA A 122 -1.14 2.83 12.35
CA ALA A 122 -1.93 2.42 11.18
C ALA A 122 -2.79 1.17 11.44
N GLY A 123 -2.26 0.20 12.19
CA GLY A 123 -3.01 -0.99 12.59
C GLY A 123 -4.24 -0.65 13.44
N TYR A 124 -4.10 0.30 14.37
CA TYR A 124 -5.21 0.81 15.18
C TYR A 124 -6.24 1.56 14.31
N PHE A 125 -5.79 2.35 13.33
CA PHE A 125 -6.68 2.98 12.36
C PHE A 125 -7.49 1.93 11.58
N MET A 126 -6.81 0.90 11.06
CA MET A 126 -7.45 -0.18 10.30
C MET A 126 -8.46 -0.96 11.15
N ASP A 127 -8.19 -1.16 12.44
CA ASP A 127 -9.12 -1.83 13.36
C ASP A 127 -10.47 -1.13 13.49
N GLN A 128 -10.51 0.19 13.30
CA GLN A 128 -11.76 0.96 13.34
C GLN A 128 -12.66 0.70 12.11
N LEU A 129 -12.15 0.02 11.07
CA LEU A 129 -12.91 -0.35 9.87
C LEU A 129 -13.59 -1.73 9.98
N ASN A 130 -13.31 -2.50 11.04
CA ASN A 130 -13.77 -3.88 11.21
C ASN A 130 -15.30 -4.03 11.20
N TYR A 131 -16.04 -2.95 11.49
CA TYR A 131 -17.51 -2.93 11.39
C TYR A 131 -18.03 -3.34 10.00
N MET A 132 -17.23 -3.13 8.94
CA MET A 132 -17.62 -3.37 7.54
C MET A 132 -16.93 -4.60 6.93
N GLN A 133 -16.24 -5.40 7.73
CA GLN A 133 -15.34 -6.47 7.25
C GLN A 133 -16.03 -7.52 6.35
N ASP A 134 -17.32 -7.77 6.55
CA ASP A 134 -18.08 -8.81 5.85
C ASP A 134 -18.73 -8.32 4.54
N ALA A 135 -18.75 -7.00 4.29
CA ALA A 135 -19.42 -6.39 3.14
C ALA A 135 -18.48 -5.63 2.20
N LEU A 136 -17.36 -5.13 2.74
CA LEU A 136 -16.45 -4.26 2.01
C LEU A 136 -15.76 -5.02 0.87
N GLU A 137 -15.98 -4.58 -0.36
CA GLU A 137 -15.35 -5.12 -1.57
C GLU A 137 -14.14 -4.27 -2.00
N THR A 138 -14.20 -2.96 -1.79
CA THR A 138 -13.15 -2.00 -2.16
C THR A 138 -12.79 -1.11 -0.99
N LEU A 139 -11.51 -1.07 -0.65
CA LEU A 139 -10.94 -0.12 0.30
C LEU A 139 -9.83 0.68 -0.38
N SER A 140 -9.93 2.00 -0.32
CA SER A 140 -8.87 2.91 -0.75
C SER A 140 -8.57 3.89 0.36
N ILE A 141 -7.33 3.87 0.85
CA ILE A 141 -6.78 4.82 1.80
C ILE A 141 -5.64 5.54 1.10
N THR A 142 -5.74 6.86 1.01
CA THR A 142 -4.70 7.71 0.42
C THR A 142 -4.37 8.83 1.38
N LEU A 143 -3.19 9.44 1.22
CA LEU A 143 -2.79 10.63 1.96
C LEU A 143 -3.00 11.85 1.07
N GLU A 144 -3.36 12.98 1.67
CA GLU A 144 -3.40 14.25 0.96
C GLU A 144 -2.00 14.67 0.56
N THR A 145 -1.81 14.79 -0.75
CA THR A 145 -0.61 15.37 -1.33
C THR A 145 -0.77 16.89 -1.28
N THR A 146 -0.03 17.55 -0.39
CA THR A 146 0.12 19.01 -0.43
C THR A 146 1.20 19.39 -1.44
N ASP A 147 1.30 20.68 -1.78
CA ASP A 147 2.42 21.21 -2.58
C ASP A 147 3.77 21.13 -1.82
N ASP A 148 3.75 20.72 -0.55
CA ASP A 148 4.93 20.60 0.31
C ASP A 148 5.23 19.12 0.60
N ASP A 149 6.16 18.56 -0.16
CA ASP A 149 6.55 17.15 -0.05
C ASP A 149 7.10 16.79 1.34
N SER A 150 7.64 17.79 2.07
CA SER A 150 8.19 17.56 3.42
C SER A 150 7.12 17.19 4.44
N GLU A 151 5.87 17.65 4.25
CA GLU A 151 4.76 17.27 5.11
C GLU A 151 4.35 15.81 4.88
N LEU A 152 4.32 15.39 3.62
CA LEU A 152 3.98 14.01 3.26
C LEU A 152 5.05 13.02 3.72
N GLU A 153 6.33 13.35 3.53
CA GLU A 153 7.44 12.56 4.10
C GLU A 153 7.32 12.44 5.61
N TRP A 154 7.11 13.56 6.31
CA TRP A 154 6.94 13.56 7.75
C TRP A 154 5.76 12.68 8.20
N LEU A 155 4.62 12.75 7.50
CA LEU A 155 3.46 11.91 7.81
C LEU A 155 3.81 10.42 7.68
N LEU A 156 4.48 10.03 6.59
CA LEU A 156 4.89 8.64 6.37
C LEU A 156 5.85 8.16 7.46
N ASP A 157 6.79 9.00 7.89
CA ASP A 157 7.74 8.68 8.97
C ASP A 157 7.06 8.50 10.34
N MET A 158 5.96 9.20 10.59
CA MET A 158 5.20 9.10 11.84
C MET A 158 4.24 7.90 11.88
N VAL A 159 3.94 7.29 10.72
CA VAL A 159 3.09 6.10 10.65
C VAL A 159 3.86 4.87 11.12
N THR A 160 3.34 4.23 12.15
CA THR A 160 3.96 3.08 12.81
C THR A 160 2.93 1.97 13.01
N SER A 161 3.40 0.81 13.45
CA SER A 161 2.54 -0.32 13.86
C SER A 161 1.51 -0.69 12.79
N PRO A 162 1.94 -1.13 11.59
CA PRO A 162 1.03 -1.52 10.51
C PRO A 162 0.10 -2.64 10.96
N LYS A 163 -0.98 -2.84 10.20
CA LYS A 163 -1.88 -3.96 10.42
C LYS A 163 -1.15 -5.26 10.10
N ASN A 164 -1.24 -6.24 10.99
CA ASN A 164 -0.56 -7.53 10.83
C ASN A 164 -1.38 -8.58 10.08
N SER A 165 -2.69 -8.38 9.92
CA SER A 165 -3.55 -9.29 9.16
C SER A 165 -4.83 -8.61 8.71
N LEU A 166 -5.23 -8.89 7.47
CA LEU A 166 -6.44 -8.39 6.81
C LEU A 166 -7.36 -9.54 6.37
N ASN A 167 -7.08 -10.77 6.81
CA ASN A 167 -7.82 -11.99 6.44
C ASN A 167 -9.33 -11.97 6.79
N HIS A 168 -9.73 -11.14 7.75
CA HIS A 168 -11.10 -10.97 8.21
C HIS A 168 -11.96 -10.18 7.19
N PHE A 169 -11.34 -9.45 6.26
CA PHE A 169 -12.05 -8.82 5.14
C PHE A 169 -12.40 -9.85 4.05
N THR A 170 -13.39 -10.70 4.31
CA THR A 170 -13.65 -11.89 3.50
C THR A 170 -14.20 -11.61 2.09
N THR A 171 -14.75 -10.41 1.85
CA THR A 171 -15.33 -9.99 0.57
C THR A 171 -14.44 -9.07 -0.26
N MET A 172 -13.34 -8.57 0.32
CA MET A 172 -12.51 -7.55 -0.29
C MET A 172 -11.80 -8.07 -1.54
N LYS A 173 -11.93 -7.33 -2.64
CA LYS A 173 -11.33 -7.58 -3.96
C LYS A 173 -10.31 -6.51 -4.34
N HIS A 174 -10.51 -5.28 -3.91
CA HIS A 174 -9.65 -4.16 -4.28
C HIS A 174 -9.13 -3.46 -3.02
N LEU A 175 -7.81 -3.40 -2.89
CA LEU A 175 -7.15 -2.75 -1.76
C LEU A 175 -6.12 -1.76 -2.26
N VAL A 176 -6.24 -0.52 -1.81
CA VAL A 176 -5.34 0.57 -2.14
C VAL A 176 -4.94 1.24 -0.83
N LEU A 177 -3.65 1.26 -0.48
CA LEU A 177 -3.17 1.83 0.78
C LEU A 177 -1.69 2.25 0.71
N PRO A 178 -1.21 3.15 1.60
CA PRO A 178 0.21 3.40 1.75
C PRO A 178 0.94 2.18 2.31
N GLN A 179 2.19 1.93 1.89
CA GLN A 179 3.01 0.82 2.40
C GLN A 179 2.96 0.71 3.92
N ALA A 180 3.09 1.84 4.61
CA ALA A 180 3.14 1.92 6.07
C ALA A 180 1.90 1.35 6.80
N PHE A 181 0.80 1.05 6.08
CA PHE A 181 -0.39 0.41 6.66
C PHE A 181 -0.30 -1.11 6.74
N ILE A 182 0.56 -1.74 5.93
CA ILE A 182 0.72 -3.21 5.88
C ILE A 182 2.16 -3.66 6.16
N LEU A 183 3.14 -2.79 5.93
CA LEU A 183 4.56 -3.11 6.04
C LEU A 183 5.30 -1.99 6.77
N ALA A 184 6.03 -2.36 7.83
CA ALA A 184 6.80 -1.41 8.62
C ALA A 184 8.14 -1.09 7.91
N THR A 185 8.38 0.19 7.66
CA THR A 185 9.63 0.72 7.07
C THR A 185 10.83 0.49 8.01
N GLY A 186 11.99 0.19 7.43
CA GLY A 186 13.24 -0.02 8.17
C GLY A 186 13.27 -1.27 9.07
N SER A 187 12.32 -2.18 8.90
CA SER A 187 12.24 -3.45 9.63
C SER A 187 12.25 -4.63 8.67
N ALA A 188 12.83 -5.75 9.07
CA ALA A 188 12.79 -6.94 8.23
C ALA A 188 11.32 -7.35 7.99
N PRO A 189 10.89 -7.58 6.73
CA PRO A 189 9.49 -7.83 6.37
C PRO A 189 8.89 -9.07 7.04
N TRP A 190 9.75 -9.98 7.49
CA TRP A 190 9.41 -11.22 8.20
C TRP A 190 9.22 -11.08 9.70
N THR A 191 9.29 -9.85 10.23
CA THR A 191 8.95 -9.63 11.64
C THR A 191 7.45 -9.81 11.86
N SER A 192 7.04 -10.32 13.03
CA SER A 192 5.63 -10.55 13.39
C SER A 192 4.76 -9.27 13.49
N LYS A 193 5.28 -8.14 13.00
CA LYS A 193 4.70 -6.81 13.12
C LYS A 193 4.13 -6.29 11.80
N SER A 194 4.37 -6.96 10.67
CA SER A 194 3.87 -6.58 9.34
C SER A 194 2.88 -7.63 8.82
N CYS A 195 1.96 -7.21 7.96
CA CYS A 195 1.06 -8.09 7.23
C CYS A 195 1.87 -9.00 6.31
N GLN A 196 1.78 -10.31 6.45
CA GLN A 196 2.40 -11.23 5.50
C GLN A 196 1.51 -11.39 4.26
N PRO A 197 2.06 -11.78 3.09
CA PRO A 197 1.27 -12.08 1.90
C PRO A 197 0.07 -13.03 2.15
N LYS A 198 0.24 -14.05 3.00
CA LYS A 198 -0.84 -14.98 3.39
C LYS A 198 -1.91 -14.40 4.30
N ASP A 199 -1.62 -13.27 4.94
CA ASP A 199 -2.52 -12.57 5.85
C ASP A 199 -3.36 -11.50 5.12
N LEU A 200 -3.20 -11.36 3.80
CA LEU A 200 -4.05 -10.53 2.96
C LEU A 200 -5.50 -11.07 2.87
N PRO A 201 -6.47 -10.24 2.45
CA PRO A 201 -7.84 -10.68 2.24
C PRO A 201 -7.90 -11.86 1.24
N PRO A 202 -8.65 -12.93 1.53
CA PRO A 202 -8.61 -14.16 0.74
C PRO A 202 -9.15 -14.02 -0.69
N ARG A 203 -10.00 -13.01 -0.94
CA ARG A 203 -10.61 -12.75 -2.26
C ARG A 203 -10.00 -11.53 -2.95
N LEU A 204 -8.87 -11.03 -2.47
CA LEU A 204 -8.22 -9.86 -3.04
C LEU A 204 -7.81 -10.15 -4.48
N GLU A 205 -8.22 -9.30 -5.41
CA GLU A 205 -7.92 -9.39 -6.85
C GLU A 205 -6.86 -8.38 -7.26
N THR A 206 -6.86 -7.19 -6.66
CA THR A 206 -5.91 -6.11 -6.95
C THR A 206 -5.38 -5.45 -5.68
N LEU A 207 -4.07 -5.26 -5.60
CA LEU A 207 -3.40 -4.52 -4.52
C LEU A 207 -2.63 -3.34 -5.11
N GLU A 208 -2.89 -2.13 -4.63
CA GLU A 208 -2.08 -0.95 -4.94
C GLU A 208 -1.42 -0.43 -3.66
N ILE A 209 -0.10 -0.28 -3.71
CA ILE A 209 0.73 0.19 -2.59
C ILE A 209 1.26 1.57 -2.95
N PHE A 210 0.85 2.58 -2.18
CA PHE A 210 1.36 3.94 -2.28
C PHE A 210 2.67 4.11 -1.51
N TYR A 211 3.57 4.92 -2.08
CA TYR A 211 4.86 5.30 -1.48
C TYR A 211 5.66 4.08 -1.02
N PRO A 212 5.92 3.10 -1.92
CA PRO A 212 6.68 1.91 -1.57
C PRO A 212 8.13 2.28 -1.21
N GLY A 213 8.69 1.51 -0.29
CA GLY A 213 10.11 1.44 0.05
C GLY A 213 10.75 0.19 -0.56
N GLU A 214 12.07 0.07 -0.43
CA GLU A 214 12.84 -1.08 -0.96
C GLU A 214 12.39 -2.41 -0.33
N GLU A 215 11.89 -2.39 0.91
CA GLU A 215 11.47 -3.59 1.63
C GLU A 215 10.26 -4.30 1.01
N VAL A 216 9.58 -3.66 0.06
CA VAL A 216 8.47 -4.27 -0.67
C VAL A 216 8.94 -5.47 -1.51
N GLU A 217 10.18 -5.46 -2.01
CA GLU A 217 10.75 -6.55 -2.83
C GLU A 217 10.91 -7.83 -2.01
N ASP A 218 11.50 -7.70 -0.81
CA ASP A 218 11.61 -8.79 0.15
C ASP A 218 10.23 -9.28 0.63
N TRP A 219 9.26 -8.37 0.79
CA TRP A 219 7.90 -8.73 1.18
C TRP A 219 7.18 -9.54 0.10
N VAL A 220 7.28 -9.15 -1.18
CA VAL A 220 6.65 -9.90 -2.27
C VAL A 220 7.29 -11.28 -2.49
N ALA A 221 8.55 -11.49 -2.07
CA ALA A 221 9.16 -12.81 -2.08
C ALA A 221 8.38 -13.86 -1.27
N GLY A 222 7.53 -13.43 -0.32
CA GLY A 222 6.63 -14.32 0.42
C GLY A 222 5.53 -14.98 -0.40
N PHE A 223 5.22 -14.48 -1.60
CA PHE A 223 4.31 -15.19 -2.51
C PHE A 223 4.98 -16.37 -3.24
N VAL A 224 6.31 -16.39 -3.32
CA VAL A 224 7.07 -17.41 -4.08
C VAL A 224 7.71 -18.46 -3.18
N THR A 225 8.11 -18.09 -1.97
CA THR A 225 8.92 -18.92 -1.07
C THR A 225 8.15 -20.00 -0.29
N GLU A 226 6.82 -19.97 -0.24
CA GLU A 226 6.01 -21.01 0.45
C GLU A 226 5.87 -22.29 -0.41
N ASN A 227 6.99 -22.99 -0.60
CA ASN A 227 7.03 -24.38 -1.07
C ASN A 227 6.76 -25.35 0.10
N THR A 228 5.62 -26.05 0.04
CA THR A 228 5.37 -27.49 0.38
C THR A 228 4.02 -27.74 1.08
N ASP A 229 3.18 -28.53 0.41
CA ASP A 229 1.99 -29.27 0.88
C ASP A 229 0.70 -28.53 1.33
N GLU A 230 0.70 -27.20 1.54
CA GLU A 230 -0.52 -26.40 1.78
C GLU A 230 -0.86 -25.42 0.64
N ALA A 231 -0.37 -25.71 -0.57
CA ALA A 231 -0.55 -24.90 -1.78
C ALA A 231 -1.97 -24.95 -2.39
N SER A 232 -3.01 -24.75 -1.58
CA SER A 232 -4.38 -24.58 -2.08
C SER A 232 -4.97 -23.28 -1.56
N SER A 233 -5.14 -22.32 -2.49
CA SER A 233 -5.82 -21.04 -2.32
C SER A 233 -4.99 -19.93 -1.68
N PHE A 234 -3.78 -19.69 -2.18
CA PHE A 234 -3.24 -18.34 -2.08
C PHE A 234 -4.19 -17.41 -2.84
N VAL A 235 -4.55 -16.33 -2.17
CA VAL A 235 -5.35 -15.16 -2.59
C VAL A 235 -5.63 -15.08 -4.09
N ALA A 236 -6.86 -14.71 -4.48
CA ALA A 236 -7.28 -14.50 -5.88
C ALA A 236 -6.58 -13.32 -6.60
N LEU A 237 -5.38 -12.95 -6.15
CA LEU A 237 -4.63 -11.76 -6.51
C LEU A 237 -4.12 -11.92 -7.94
N ASN A 238 -4.45 -10.97 -8.79
CA ASN A 238 -4.07 -10.95 -10.19
C ASN A 238 -3.15 -9.77 -10.52
N GLU A 239 -3.17 -8.72 -9.70
CA GLU A 239 -2.42 -7.49 -9.95
C GLU A 239 -1.87 -6.87 -8.66
N ILE A 240 -0.59 -6.49 -8.69
CA ILE A 240 0.06 -5.60 -7.72
C ILE A 240 0.55 -4.35 -8.45
N THR A 241 0.20 -3.17 -7.96
CA THR A 241 0.71 -1.89 -8.48
C THR A 241 1.47 -1.15 -7.37
N LEU A 242 2.70 -0.76 -7.65
CA LEU A 242 3.56 0.07 -6.82
C LEU A 242 3.44 1.52 -7.31
N THR A 243 2.71 2.36 -6.58
CA THR A 243 2.52 3.76 -6.93
C THR A 243 3.55 4.63 -6.21
N CYS A 244 4.59 5.01 -6.95
CA CYS A 244 5.72 5.80 -6.50
C CYS A 244 5.52 7.30 -6.77
N ARG A 245 6.13 8.12 -5.93
CA ARG A 245 6.31 9.55 -6.17
C ARG A 245 7.79 9.86 -6.02
N ASP A 246 8.45 10.34 -7.07
CA ASP A 246 9.92 10.46 -7.08
C ASP A 246 10.47 11.39 -5.97
N GLU A 247 9.63 12.27 -5.44
CA GLU A 247 9.94 13.19 -4.34
C GLU A 247 9.75 12.59 -2.94
N VAL A 248 9.05 11.45 -2.81
CA VAL A 248 8.64 10.88 -1.52
C VAL A 248 8.73 9.35 -1.54
N GLY A 249 9.56 8.79 -0.66
CA GLY A 249 9.82 7.34 -0.59
C GLY A 249 10.80 6.87 -1.66
N THR A 250 10.69 5.62 -2.10
CA THR A 250 11.56 5.08 -3.16
C THR A 250 11.02 5.50 -4.54
N PRO A 251 11.85 6.15 -5.40
CA PRO A 251 11.43 6.62 -6.70
C PRO A 251 11.11 5.45 -7.64
N ALA A 252 10.25 5.69 -8.64
CA ALA A 252 9.86 4.63 -9.58
C ALA A 252 11.06 4.00 -10.30
N SER A 253 12.09 4.81 -10.57
CA SER A 253 13.31 4.38 -11.26
C SER A 253 14.10 3.30 -10.54
N HIS A 254 14.00 3.23 -9.21
CA HIS A 254 14.64 2.17 -8.44
C HIS A 254 14.13 0.80 -8.90
N PHE A 255 12.81 0.64 -9.01
CA PHE A 255 12.16 -0.63 -9.33
C PHE A 255 12.26 -1.05 -10.81
N PHE A 256 12.62 -0.14 -11.74
CA PHE A 256 12.69 -0.46 -13.17
C PHE A 256 14.09 -0.41 -13.80
N THR A 257 15.16 -0.07 -13.05
CA THR A 257 16.52 0.04 -13.61
C THR A 257 17.36 -1.23 -13.41
N GLU A 258 17.22 -1.91 -12.27
CA GLU A 258 17.83 -3.22 -11.99
C GLU A 258 16.70 -4.10 -11.44
N VAL A 259 15.85 -4.61 -12.33
CA VAL A 259 14.62 -5.24 -11.90
C VAL A 259 14.95 -6.56 -11.19
N ASP A 260 14.42 -6.78 -9.98
CA ASP A 260 14.61 -8.06 -9.31
C ASP A 260 13.84 -9.19 -10.03
N LYS A 261 14.46 -10.36 -10.13
CA LYS A 261 13.88 -11.58 -10.73
C LYS A 261 12.56 -12.00 -10.07
N ILE A 262 12.33 -11.61 -8.81
CA ILE A 262 11.09 -11.93 -8.09
C ILE A 262 9.85 -11.47 -8.84
N TRP A 263 9.90 -10.32 -9.51
CA TRP A 263 8.78 -9.77 -10.26
C TRP A 263 8.38 -10.67 -11.44
N TRP A 264 9.37 -11.24 -12.13
CA TRP A 264 9.15 -12.24 -13.18
C TRP A 264 8.62 -13.57 -12.62
N GLU A 265 9.11 -14.01 -11.46
CA GLU A 265 8.62 -15.23 -10.79
C GLU A 265 7.17 -15.10 -10.33
N LEU A 266 6.73 -13.93 -9.86
CA LEU A 266 5.33 -13.66 -9.53
C LEU A 266 4.41 -13.80 -10.75
N ALA A 267 4.81 -13.22 -11.88
CA ALA A 267 4.04 -13.29 -13.11
C ALA A 267 3.96 -14.72 -13.67
N THR A 268 5.07 -15.45 -13.65
CA THR A 268 5.16 -16.78 -14.27
C THR A 268 4.68 -17.93 -13.38
N ASN A 269 5.01 -17.90 -12.09
CA ASN A 269 4.66 -18.99 -11.16
C ASN A 269 3.30 -18.77 -10.49
N GLN A 270 2.93 -17.51 -10.22
CA GLN A 270 1.70 -17.18 -9.49
C GLN A 270 0.63 -16.51 -10.37
N GLY A 271 0.97 -16.09 -11.59
CA GLY A 271 0.04 -15.38 -12.49
C GLY A 271 -0.28 -13.94 -12.05
N ILE A 272 0.53 -13.36 -11.16
CA ILE A 272 0.34 -12.02 -10.61
C ILE A 272 1.08 -11.01 -11.49
N ASN A 273 0.34 -10.08 -12.11
CA ASN A 273 0.94 -9.00 -12.88
C ASN A 273 1.40 -7.88 -11.94
N THR A 274 2.61 -7.37 -12.15
CA THR A 274 3.23 -6.39 -11.26
C THR A 274 3.62 -5.14 -12.04
N TYR A 275 3.16 -3.98 -11.57
CA TYR A 275 3.38 -2.70 -12.22
C TYR A 275 4.02 -1.69 -11.28
N THR A 276 4.81 -0.80 -11.83
CA THR A 276 5.19 0.47 -11.18
C THR A 276 4.48 1.62 -11.86
N PHE A 277 4.09 2.62 -11.07
CA PHE A 277 3.47 3.84 -11.56
C PHE A 277 4.16 5.05 -10.93
N CYS A 278 4.76 5.92 -11.75
CA CYS A 278 5.29 7.20 -11.30
C CYS A 278 4.19 8.26 -11.35
N GLN A 279 3.77 8.80 -10.19
CA GLN A 279 2.71 9.80 -10.12
C GLN A 279 3.06 11.10 -10.85
N ILE A 280 4.33 11.53 -10.81
CA ILE A 280 4.78 12.80 -11.40
C ILE A 280 4.87 12.69 -12.93
N GLN A 281 5.41 11.58 -13.42
CA GLN A 281 5.61 11.36 -14.85
C GLN A 281 4.38 10.73 -15.54
N GLU A 282 3.38 10.31 -14.74
CA GLU A 282 2.18 9.58 -15.18
C GLU A 282 2.53 8.34 -16.04
N HIS A 283 3.63 7.67 -15.70
CA HIS A 283 4.14 6.54 -16.47
C HIS A 283 3.93 5.23 -15.70
N ARG A 284 3.38 4.22 -16.39
CA ARG A 284 3.16 2.87 -15.87
C ARG A 284 4.04 1.87 -16.61
N SER A 285 4.79 1.07 -15.88
CA SER A 285 5.69 0.04 -16.43
C SER A 285 5.37 -1.33 -15.85
N ASN A 286 5.48 -2.39 -16.66
CA ASN A 286 5.33 -3.77 -16.22
C ASN A 286 6.70 -4.31 -15.79
N LEU A 287 6.86 -4.66 -14.52
CA LEU A 287 8.14 -5.11 -13.97
C LEU A 287 8.59 -6.45 -14.56
N ALA A 288 7.67 -7.38 -14.81
CA ALA A 288 8.03 -8.69 -15.37
C ALA A 288 8.50 -8.59 -16.83
N GLU A 289 7.92 -7.67 -17.61
CA GLU A 289 8.35 -7.39 -18.98
C GLU A 289 9.74 -6.75 -19.00
N LEU A 290 9.99 -5.76 -18.14
CA LEU A 290 11.29 -5.09 -18.03
C LEU A 290 12.42 -6.07 -17.67
N TRP A 291 12.19 -6.95 -16.69
CA TRP A 291 13.18 -7.99 -16.32
C TRP A 291 13.50 -8.91 -17.49
N TYR A 292 12.47 -9.31 -18.26
CA TYR A 292 12.64 -10.20 -19.40
C TYR A 292 13.42 -9.52 -20.54
N GLU A 293 13.15 -8.24 -20.83
CA GLU A 293 13.88 -7.46 -21.82
C GLU A 293 15.36 -7.27 -21.43
N GLU A 294 15.64 -6.96 -20.16
CA GLU A 294 17.00 -6.81 -19.64
C GLU A 294 17.77 -8.13 -19.71
N SER A 295 17.14 -9.23 -19.32
CA SER A 295 17.74 -10.58 -19.36
C SER A 295 18.14 -11.01 -20.77
N LEU A 296 17.32 -10.68 -21.78
CA LEU A 296 17.65 -10.95 -23.18
C LEU A 296 18.83 -10.11 -23.67
N ALA A 297 18.86 -8.82 -23.31
CA ALA A 297 19.96 -7.94 -23.70
C ALA A 297 21.31 -8.38 -23.11
N THR A 298 21.32 -8.93 -21.88
CA THR A 298 22.52 -9.52 -21.29
C THR A 298 22.94 -10.82 -21.96
N ALA A 299 21.99 -11.71 -22.31
CA ALA A 299 22.30 -12.98 -22.97
C ALA A 299 22.89 -12.78 -24.37
N ASP A 300 22.39 -11.81 -25.14
CA ASP A 300 22.92 -11.48 -26.48
C ASP A 300 24.33 -10.87 -26.40
N SER A 301 24.72 -10.27 -25.26
CA SER A 301 26.04 -9.65 -25.08
C SER A 301 27.15 -10.63 -24.64
N GLU A 302 26.77 -11.79 -24.10
CA GLU A 302 27.72 -12.83 -23.67
C GLU A 302 28.12 -13.77 -24.82
N GLU A 303 27.36 -13.84 -25.91
CA GLU A 303 27.70 -14.66 -27.10
C GLU A 303 28.75 -14.02 -28.03
N GLU A 304 29.19 -12.77 -27.79
CA GLU A 304 30.17 -12.07 -28.64
C GLU A 304 31.62 -12.04 -28.08
N GLN A 305 31.95 -12.77 -27.00
CA GLN A 305 33.30 -12.74 -26.39
C GLN A 305 34.12 -14.05 -26.43
N ASP A 306 33.74 -15.03 -27.26
CA ASP A 306 34.46 -16.33 -27.34
C ASP A 306 35.06 -16.65 -28.73
N GLU A 307 35.45 -15.63 -29.51
CA GLU A 307 36.25 -15.81 -30.74
C GLU A 307 37.44 -14.82 -30.83
N GLU A 308 38.45 -14.93 -29.96
CA GLU A 308 39.83 -14.55 -30.34
C GLU A 308 40.83 -15.66 -29.98
N GLU A 309 40.89 -16.59 -30.94
CA GLU A 309 42.04 -17.35 -31.44
C GLU A 309 43.36 -17.27 -30.66
N GLY A 310 43.79 -18.44 -30.17
CA GLY A 310 45.15 -18.67 -29.75
C GLY A 310 46.14 -18.64 -30.92
N GLU A 311 47.05 -17.66 -30.91
CA GLU A 311 48.28 -17.76 -31.70
C GLU A 311 49.38 -18.48 -30.90
N ARG A 312 49.60 -19.72 -31.33
CA ARG A 312 50.81 -20.51 -31.09
C ARG A 312 52.03 -19.76 -31.64
N ASN A 313 52.99 -19.44 -30.79
CA ASN A 313 54.36 -19.21 -31.21
C ASN A 313 55.22 -20.38 -30.75
N ASP A 314 55.47 -21.29 -31.69
CA ASP A 314 56.44 -22.37 -31.61
C ASP A 314 57.40 -22.24 -32.79
N GLU A 315 58.62 -22.75 -32.61
CA GLU A 315 59.80 -22.75 -33.51
C GLU A 315 60.70 -21.48 -33.41
N THR A 316 62.02 -21.55 -33.14
CA THR A 316 62.99 -22.60 -33.52
C THR A 316 64.29 -22.55 -32.66
N ASP A 317 64.70 -23.73 -32.20
CA ASP A 317 66.03 -24.39 -32.14
C ASP A 317 67.37 -23.62 -32.06
N GLY A 318 68.25 -24.14 -31.16
CA GLY A 318 69.64 -24.47 -31.54
C GLY A 318 70.74 -24.25 -30.49
N ASP A 319 71.11 -25.33 -29.77
CA ASP A 319 72.44 -25.79 -29.28
C ASP A 319 73.47 -24.77 -28.72
N GLY A 320 74.18 -24.97 -27.61
CA GLY A 320 74.36 -26.13 -26.74
C GLY A 320 75.60 -25.93 -25.83
N ALA A 321 75.57 -26.60 -24.68
CA ALA A 321 76.67 -27.13 -23.86
C ALA A 321 77.65 -26.22 -23.07
N GLY A 322 77.66 -26.47 -21.76
CA GLY A 322 78.81 -26.44 -20.85
C GLY A 322 79.05 -25.08 -20.17
N ASP A 323 79.31 -24.98 -18.88
CA ASP A 323 79.54 -25.93 -17.80
C ASP A 323 79.56 -25.09 -16.49
N ASP A 324 79.54 -25.77 -15.35
CA ASP A 324 79.99 -25.29 -14.03
C ASP A 324 79.12 -24.26 -13.28
N ASP A 325 78.94 -24.31 -11.96
CA ASP A 325 79.06 -25.32 -10.91
C ASP A 325 78.63 -24.58 -9.63
N GLU A 326 78.01 -25.29 -8.68
CA GLU A 326 77.90 -24.94 -7.25
C GLU A 326 77.29 -23.57 -6.84
N MET A 327 76.42 -23.45 -5.84
CA MET A 327 76.52 -24.02 -4.51
C MET A 327 75.21 -23.80 -3.73
N PHE A 328 74.90 -24.79 -2.91
CA PHE A 328 73.82 -24.88 -1.91
C PHE A 328 73.64 -23.66 -1.00
N GLY A 329 72.39 -23.37 -0.61
CA GLY A 329 72.10 -22.51 0.54
C GLY A 329 70.63 -22.21 0.78
N ILE A 330 69.91 -23.12 1.45
CA ILE A 330 68.74 -22.83 2.30
C ILE A 330 69.19 -23.17 3.74
N PRO A 331 68.58 -22.72 4.86
CA PRO A 331 67.61 -21.64 5.11
C PRO A 331 68.06 -20.68 6.25
N PHE A 332 67.29 -19.60 6.48
CA PHE A 332 66.66 -19.32 7.79
C PHE A 332 65.38 -18.51 7.59
#